data_AF-A0ABD1D8D2-F1
#
_entry.id   AF-A0ABD1D8D2-F1
#
_cell.length_a   1.000
_cell.length_b   1.000
_cell.length_c   1.000
_cell.angle_alpha   90.00
_cell.angle_beta   90.00
_cell.angle_gamma   90.00
#
_symmetry.space_group_name_H-M   'P 1'
#
loop_
_entity.id
_entity.type
_entity.pdbx_description
1 polymer ?
#
loop_
_entity_poly.entity_id
_entity_poly.type
_entity_poly.pdbx_seq_one_letter_code
_entity_poly.pdbx_strand_id
1 'polypeptide(L)'
;MGNSGYTCIRRMFCSFNVLIWICGGGFLAIGVWLRFAAPGYATLLPDHAGLSADYVFMAIGAISFVIAFFGCCGSWFESRCFLIIYFMLVVMLFLSEFLLGSLAFVFRGGIGRMLVHELKYGIEKHYNVTDRGGILAPSVASIWDKLQVELQCCGVSSYEDWYDISAWPGERWVPRSCCRPRYGSVYTEGSGDDLAGGDCRKSGDPSLLWDKSCGQILQMWFIQRLHVVGIVGLVIAFLQLFGLISSMLIFCTVKHKRKSSKTYKSYSPSVDTTLNRNSTGTYLDD
;
A
#
# COMPACT_ATOMS: atom_id res chain seq x y z
N MET A 1 -12.86 4.18 36.18
CA MET A 1 -12.27 3.19 35.25
C MET A 1 -10.98 2.67 35.90
N GLY A 2 -10.97 1.43 36.38
CA GLY A 2 -9.87 0.90 37.19
C GLY A 2 -8.51 0.99 36.48
N ASN A 3 -7.43 1.19 37.24
CA ASN A 3 -6.05 1.35 36.75
C ASN A 3 -5.61 0.27 35.73
N SER A 4 -6.26 -0.90 35.72
CA SER A 4 -6.02 -1.98 34.76
C SER A 4 -6.51 -1.65 33.34
N GLY A 5 -7.69 -1.03 33.18
CA GLY A 5 -8.33 -0.81 31.88
C GLY A 5 -7.61 0.22 31.00
N TYR A 6 -7.23 1.37 31.58
CA TYR A 6 -6.44 2.39 30.88
C TYR A 6 -5.09 1.84 30.42
N THR A 7 -4.42 1.06 31.27
CA THR A 7 -3.12 0.47 30.97
C THR A 7 -3.23 -0.54 29.81
N CYS A 8 -4.31 -1.33 29.77
CA CYS A 8 -4.60 -2.24 28.66
C CYS A 8 -4.79 -1.48 27.34
N ILE A 9 -5.68 -0.48 27.30
CA ILE A 9 -5.95 0.33 26.10
C ILE A 9 -4.68 1.00 25.59
N ARG A 10 -3.89 1.61 26.50
CA ARG A 10 -2.63 2.27 26.15
C ARG A 10 -1.62 1.29 25.53
N ARG A 11 -1.49 0.09 26.11
CA ARG A 11 -0.56 -0.94 25.63
C ARG A 11 -1.01 -1.48 24.28
N MET A 12 -2.29 -1.82 24.10
CA MET A 12 -2.83 -2.27 22.82
C MET A 12 -2.65 -1.22 21.73
N PHE A 13 -2.96 0.05 22.02
CA PHE A 13 -2.77 1.16 21.08
C PHE A 13 -1.29 1.35 20.71
N CYS A 14 -0.38 1.29 21.68
CA CYS A 14 1.05 1.39 21.42
C CYS A 14 1.56 0.21 20.57
N SER A 15 1.20 -1.02 20.93
CA SER A 15 1.58 -2.23 20.19
C SER A 15 1.08 -2.20 18.75
N PHE A 16 -0.18 -1.80 18.54
CA PHE A 16 -0.75 -1.67 17.19
C PHE A 16 0.00 -0.63 16.34
N ASN A 17 0.31 0.54 16.90
CA ASN A 17 1.09 1.56 16.19
C ASN A 17 2.52 1.09 15.92
N VAL A 18 3.18 0.35 16.83
CA VAL A 18 4.51 -0.22 16.55
C VAL A 18 4.48 -1.20 15.38
N LEU A 19 3.44 -2.04 15.30
CA LEU A 19 3.27 -2.95 14.16
C LEU A 19 3.09 -2.18 12.85
N ILE A 20 2.23 -1.15 12.84
CA ILE A 20 2.05 -0.29 11.65
C ILE A 20 3.37 0.40 11.29
N TRP A 21 4.13 0.86 12.28
CA TRP A 21 5.41 1.53 12.04
C TRP A 21 6.42 0.61 11.35
N ILE A 22 6.53 -0.64 11.81
CA ILE A 22 7.38 -1.66 11.17
C ILE A 22 6.89 -1.98 9.75
N CYS A 23 5.58 -2.19 9.57
CA CYS A 23 4.98 -2.44 8.26
C CYS A 23 5.19 -1.26 7.29
N GLY A 24 5.03 -0.03 7.77
CA GLY A 24 5.26 1.19 6.99
C GLY A 24 6.72 1.34 6.58
N GLY A 25 7.66 1.03 7.48
CA GLY A 25 9.09 0.93 7.17
C GLY A 25 9.39 -0.13 6.11
N GLY A 26 8.72 -1.28 6.18
CA GLY A 26 8.79 -2.33 5.16
C GLY A 26 8.30 -1.86 3.79
N PHE A 27 7.13 -1.22 3.73
CA PHE A 27 6.60 -0.66 2.47
C PHE A 27 7.49 0.43 1.89
N LEU A 28 8.06 1.30 2.74
CA LEU A 28 9.07 2.28 2.31
C LEU A 28 10.28 1.61 1.70
N ALA A 29 10.83 0.60 2.36
CA ALA A 29 11.99 -0.14 1.86
C ALA A 29 11.69 -0.82 0.53
N ILE A 30 10.51 -1.43 0.38
CA ILE A 30 10.06 -2.04 -0.89
C ILE A 30 9.92 -0.98 -1.98
N GLY A 31 9.28 0.16 -1.70
CA GLY A 31 9.12 1.23 -2.69
C GLY A 31 10.44 1.82 -3.16
N VAL A 32 11.37 2.07 -2.23
CA VAL A 32 12.74 2.52 -2.55
C VAL A 32 13.49 1.44 -3.33
N TRP A 33 13.37 0.17 -2.95
CA TRP A 33 13.97 -0.94 -3.68
C TRP A 33 13.44 -1.02 -5.12
N LEU A 34 12.12 -0.92 -5.32
CA LEU A 34 11.51 -0.92 -6.65
C LEU A 34 12.06 0.23 -7.50
N ARG A 35 12.26 1.42 -6.91
CA ARG A 35 12.78 2.58 -7.62
C ARG A 35 14.22 2.38 -8.12
N PHE A 36 15.10 1.81 -7.31
CA PHE A 36 16.53 1.72 -7.61
C PHE A 36 16.96 0.39 -8.24
N ALA A 37 16.37 -0.72 -7.82
CA ALA A 37 16.73 -2.05 -8.28
C ALA A 37 15.92 -2.51 -9.50
N ALA A 38 14.82 -1.83 -9.81
CA ALA A 38 13.89 -2.27 -10.84
C ALA A 38 13.41 -1.09 -11.73
N PRO A 39 14.29 -0.48 -12.53
CA PRO A 39 13.93 0.64 -13.41
C PRO A 39 12.77 0.32 -14.37
N GLY A 40 12.52 -0.97 -14.67
CA GLY A 40 11.37 -1.43 -15.46
C GLY A 40 10.00 -1.41 -14.76
N TYR A 41 9.92 -1.35 -13.42
CA TYR A 41 8.63 -1.25 -12.70
C TYR A 41 8.07 0.18 -12.66
N ALA A 42 8.97 1.16 -12.56
CA ALA A 42 8.62 2.58 -12.62
C ALA A 42 8.02 2.97 -13.98
N THR A 43 8.14 2.10 -14.98
CA THR A 43 7.77 2.37 -16.37
C THR A 43 6.50 1.67 -16.85
N LEU A 44 5.75 1.01 -15.96
CA LEU A 44 4.43 0.43 -16.31
C LEU A 44 3.31 1.48 -16.40
N LEU A 45 3.47 2.66 -15.78
CA LEU A 45 2.57 3.82 -15.91
C LEU A 45 3.37 5.13 -16.07
N PRO A 46 4.07 5.32 -17.20
CA PRO A 46 5.07 6.38 -17.37
C PRO A 46 4.47 7.78 -17.59
N ASP A 47 3.25 7.91 -18.14
CA ASP A 47 2.61 9.24 -18.32
C ASP A 47 2.00 9.78 -17.01
N HIS A 48 1.79 8.89 -16.03
CA HIS A 48 1.34 9.23 -14.68
C HIS A 48 2.30 8.71 -13.63
N ALA A 49 3.53 9.25 -13.64
CA ALA A 49 4.61 8.92 -12.70
C ALA A 49 4.19 8.94 -11.21
N GLY A 50 3.11 9.61 -10.81
CA GLY A 50 2.59 9.56 -9.43
C GLY A 50 1.82 8.28 -9.05
N LEU A 51 1.44 7.44 -10.03
CA LEU A 51 0.66 6.22 -9.85
C LEU A 51 1.46 4.93 -10.11
N SER A 52 2.76 5.04 -10.43
CA SER A 52 3.59 3.85 -10.55
C SER A 52 3.76 3.17 -9.19
N ALA A 53 3.94 1.85 -9.22
CA ALA A 53 3.91 1.02 -8.02
C ALA A 53 4.93 1.46 -6.96
N ASP A 54 6.12 1.89 -7.37
CA ASP A 54 7.18 2.42 -6.50
C ASP A 54 6.71 3.63 -5.69
N TYR A 55 6.15 4.66 -6.33
CA TYR A 55 5.65 5.84 -5.61
C TYR A 55 4.45 5.52 -4.73
N VAL A 56 3.59 4.59 -5.12
CA VAL A 56 2.45 4.14 -4.29
C VAL A 56 2.95 3.47 -3.01
N PHE A 57 3.88 2.51 -3.10
CA PHE A 57 4.47 1.86 -1.93
C PHE A 57 5.24 2.84 -1.04
N MET A 58 5.99 3.77 -1.64
CA MET A 58 6.69 4.82 -0.91
C MET A 58 5.71 5.75 -0.17
N ALA A 59 4.64 6.20 -0.83
CA ALA A 59 3.67 7.10 -0.22
C ALA A 59 2.90 6.43 0.93
N ILE A 60 2.37 5.22 0.70
CA ILE A 60 1.66 4.44 1.73
C ILE A 60 2.60 4.15 2.91
N GLY A 61 3.84 3.75 2.62
CA GLY A 61 4.85 3.49 3.64
C GLY A 61 5.21 4.75 4.44
N ALA A 62 5.47 5.88 3.78
CA ALA A 62 5.82 7.14 4.44
C ALA A 62 4.72 7.64 5.37
N ILE A 63 3.50 7.68 4.84
CA ILE A 63 2.32 8.15 5.58
C ILE A 63 2.08 7.26 6.80
N SER A 64 2.05 5.94 6.62
CA SER A 64 1.84 4.99 7.71
C SER A 64 2.95 5.06 8.77
N PHE A 65 4.22 5.17 8.36
CA PHE A 65 5.36 5.32 9.25
C PHE A 65 5.27 6.59 10.10
N VAL A 66 4.98 7.74 9.49
CA VAL A 66 4.88 9.03 10.21
C VAL A 66 3.72 9.03 11.20
N ILE A 67 2.54 8.56 10.78
CA ILE A 67 1.37 8.50 11.65
C ILE A 67 1.62 7.56 12.82
N ALA A 68 2.15 6.36 12.55
CA ALA A 68 2.44 5.39 13.59
C ALA A 68 3.51 5.88 14.59
N PHE A 69 4.50 6.65 14.12
CA PHE A 69 5.48 7.30 14.98
C PHE A 69 4.82 8.25 15.98
N PHE A 70 3.93 9.14 15.53
CA PHE A 70 3.20 10.04 16.43
C PHE A 70 2.25 9.30 17.37
N GLY A 71 1.60 8.23 16.90
CA GLY A 71 0.75 7.39 17.74
C GLY A 71 1.53 6.69 18.86
N CYS A 72 2.66 6.07 18.52
CA CYS A 72 3.54 5.40 19.47
C CYS A 72 4.16 6.40 20.46
N CYS A 73 4.79 7.47 19.98
CA CYS A 73 5.38 8.51 20.83
C CYS A 73 4.34 9.21 21.71
N GLY A 74 3.15 9.48 21.19
CA GLY A 74 2.04 10.07 21.96
C GLY A 74 1.59 9.18 23.11
N SER A 75 1.52 7.87 22.88
CA SER A 75 1.18 6.88 23.91
C SER A 75 2.31 6.66 24.92
N TRP A 76 3.55 6.50 24.44
CA TRP A 76 4.73 6.21 25.26
C TRP A 76 5.13 7.39 26.15
N PHE A 77 5.23 8.60 25.57
CA PHE A 77 5.63 9.80 26.30
C PHE A 77 4.44 10.49 27.00
N GLU A 78 3.23 9.92 26.92
CA GLU A 78 1.98 10.54 27.39
C GLU A 78 1.83 12.01 26.92
N SER A 79 2.29 12.29 25.69
CA SER A 79 2.33 13.64 25.12
C SER A 79 1.04 13.93 24.36
N ARG A 80 0.28 14.91 24.87
CA ARG A 80 -0.96 15.36 24.23
C ARG A 80 -0.75 15.98 22.86
N CYS A 81 0.39 16.65 22.64
CA CYS A 81 0.68 17.26 21.34
C CYS A 81 0.77 16.18 20.26
N PHE A 82 1.53 15.11 20.51
CA PHE A 82 1.66 14.00 19.57
C PHE A 82 0.36 13.23 19.37
N LEU A 83 -0.48 13.06 20.41
CA LEU A 83 -1.81 12.46 20.26
C LEU A 83 -2.76 13.31 19.42
N ILE A 84 -2.72 14.64 19.54
CA ILE A 84 -3.51 15.55 18.69
C ILE A 84 -3.02 15.47 17.25
N ILE A 85 -1.70 15.51 17.02
CA ILE A 85 -1.14 15.38 15.66
C ILE A 85 -1.57 14.06 15.03
N TYR A 86 -1.41 12.94 15.75
CA TYR A 86 -1.90 11.63 15.32
C TYR A 86 -3.38 11.65 14.96
N PHE A 87 -4.22 12.21 15.84
CA PHE A 87 -5.66 12.27 15.62
C PHE A 87 -6.01 13.07 14.35
N MET A 88 -5.41 14.26 14.19
CA MET A 88 -5.65 15.09 13.01
C MET A 88 -5.21 14.39 11.72
N LEU A 89 -4.05 13.73 11.72
CA LEU A 89 -3.55 12.98 10.56
C LEU A 89 -4.48 11.82 10.19
N VAL A 90 -4.95 11.04 11.18
CA VAL A 90 -5.87 9.92 10.93
C VAL A 90 -7.24 10.41 10.44
N VAL A 91 -7.75 11.53 10.94
CA VAL A 91 -8.98 12.14 10.40
C VAL A 91 -8.79 12.57 8.95
N MET A 92 -7.68 13.23 8.63
CA MET A 92 -7.39 13.63 7.24
C MET A 92 -7.26 12.42 6.33
N LEU A 93 -6.65 11.33 6.80
CA LEU A 93 -6.60 10.07 6.05
C LEU A 93 -7.98 9.48 5.81
N PHE A 94 -8.81 9.35 6.84
CA PHE A 94 -10.15 8.81 6.72
C PHE A 94 -11.00 9.60 5.70
N LEU A 95 -10.94 10.93 5.76
CA LEU A 95 -11.62 11.79 4.79
C LEU A 95 -11.04 11.64 3.38
N SER A 96 -9.72 11.58 3.24
CA SER A 96 -9.07 11.39 1.93
C SER A 96 -9.40 10.04 1.30
N GLU A 97 -9.45 8.96 2.10
CA GLU A 97 -9.81 7.63 1.62
C GLU A 97 -11.27 7.56 1.20
N PHE A 98 -12.17 8.20 1.95
CA PHE A 98 -13.58 8.30 1.57
C PHE A 98 -13.75 9.08 0.26
N LEU A 99 -13.05 10.22 0.11
CA LEU A 99 -13.08 11.02 -1.12
C LEU A 99 -12.47 10.27 -2.31
N LEU A 100 -11.27 9.70 -2.17
CA LEU A 100 -10.62 8.94 -3.23
C LEU A 100 -11.42 7.68 -3.60
N GLY A 101 -11.96 6.97 -2.61
CA GLY A 101 -12.78 5.78 -2.83
C GLY A 101 -14.08 6.10 -3.56
N SER A 102 -14.77 7.18 -3.18
CA SER A 102 -15.99 7.63 -3.86
C SER A 102 -15.71 8.12 -5.28
N LEU A 103 -14.65 8.90 -5.50
CA LEU A 103 -14.22 9.32 -6.85
C LEU A 103 -13.83 8.12 -7.71
N ALA A 104 -13.08 7.16 -7.18
CA ALA A 104 -12.70 5.95 -7.89
C ALA A 104 -13.91 5.11 -8.28
N PHE A 105 -14.93 5.04 -7.41
CA PHE A 105 -16.18 4.35 -7.71
C PHE A 105 -16.99 5.04 -8.81
N VAL A 106 -17.16 6.37 -8.73
CA VAL A 106 -17.90 7.16 -9.73
C VAL A 106 -17.19 7.13 -11.09
N PHE A 107 -15.88 7.32 -11.11
CA PHE A 107 -15.07 7.39 -12.33
C PHE A 107 -14.45 6.05 -12.74
N ARG A 108 -14.96 4.91 -12.23
CA ARG A 108 -14.43 3.56 -12.52
C ARG A 108 -14.27 3.27 -14.02
N GLY A 109 -15.18 3.76 -14.85
CA GLY A 109 -15.10 3.59 -16.31
C GLY A 109 -13.98 4.42 -16.96
N GLY A 110 -13.66 5.58 -16.41
CA GLY A 110 -12.53 6.40 -16.85
C GLY A 110 -11.19 5.78 -16.46
N ILE A 111 -11.07 5.33 -15.20
CA ILE A 111 -9.88 4.66 -14.67
C ILE A 111 -9.54 3.41 -15.50
N GLY A 112 -10.55 2.62 -15.90
CA GLY A 112 -10.34 1.45 -16.75
C GLY A 112 -9.74 1.77 -18.12
N ARG A 113 -10.12 2.90 -18.73
CA ARG A 113 -9.57 3.34 -20.03
C ARG A 113 -8.15 3.87 -19.89
N MET A 114 -7.90 4.67 -18.87
CA MET A 114 -6.56 5.17 -18.51
C MET A 114 -5.60 4.00 -18.28
N LEU A 115 -6.02 2.98 -17.52
CA LEU A 115 -5.22 1.78 -17.29
C LEU A 115 -4.87 1.06 -18.60
N VAL A 116 -5.82 0.91 -19.52
CA VAL A 116 -5.58 0.29 -20.84
C VAL A 116 -4.55 1.10 -21.64
N HIS A 117 -4.65 2.43 -21.61
CA HIS A 117 -3.69 3.32 -22.29
C HIS A 117 -2.26 3.15 -21.74
N GLU A 118 -2.11 3.21 -20.40
CA GLU A 118 -0.81 3.05 -19.74
C GLU A 118 -0.19 1.67 -20.01
N LEU A 119 -1.01 0.61 -19.98
CA LEU A 119 -0.54 -0.74 -20.29
C LEU A 119 -0.04 -0.86 -21.73
N LYS A 120 -0.73 -0.22 -22.69
CA LYS A 120 -0.28 -0.21 -24.11
C LYS A 120 1.03 0.52 -24.26
N TYR A 121 1.13 1.71 -23.68
CA TYR A 121 2.35 2.50 -23.69
C TYR A 121 3.52 1.73 -23.04
N GLY A 122 3.26 1.05 -21.92
CA GLY A 122 4.25 0.22 -21.22
C GLY A 122 4.80 -0.92 -22.09
N ILE A 123 3.95 -1.58 -22.88
CA ILE A 123 4.39 -2.56 -23.89
C ILE A 123 5.25 -1.88 -24.96
N GLU A 124 4.80 -0.76 -25.51
CA GLU A 124 5.45 -0.09 -26.64
C GLU A 124 6.85 0.44 -26.29
N LYS A 125 7.00 1.06 -25.13
CA LYS A 125 8.22 1.79 -24.75
C LYS A 125 9.13 1.06 -23.77
N HIS A 126 8.59 0.17 -22.94
CA HIS A 126 9.30 -0.33 -21.77
C HIS A 126 9.37 -1.86 -21.68
N TYR A 127 8.80 -2.56 -22.65
CA TYR A 127 9.03 -3.98 -22.79
C TYR A 127 10.46 -4.25 -23.26
N ASN A 128 11.21 -5.04 -22.49
CA ASN A 128 12.56 -5.46 -22.86
C ASN A 128 12.69 -6.97 -22.69
N VAL A 129 12.99 -7.68 -23.79
CA VAL A 129 13.09 -9.15 -23.84
C VAL A 129 14.31 -9.68 -23.09
N THR A 130 15.38 -8.90 -23.05
CA THR A 130 16.67 -9.31 -22.49
C THR A 130 16.72 -9.17 -20.97
N ASP A 131 15.93 -8.23 -20.43
CA ASP A 131 15.75 -8.10 -19.00
C ASP A 131 14.66 -9.09 -18.55
N ARG A 132 15.06 -10.16 -17.86
CA ARG A 132 14.13 -11.10 -17.19
C ARG A 132 13.94 -10.81 -15.71
N GLY A 133 14.66 -9.81 -15.17
CA GLY A 133 14.71 -9.52 -13.74
C GLY A 133 15.33 -10.65 -12.92
N GLY A 134 15.20 -10.54 -11.60
CA GLY A 134 15.63 -11.54 -10.63
C GLY A 134 14.45 -12.19 -9.89
N ILE A 135 14.71 -13.19 -9.06
CA ILE A 135 13.68 -13.91 -8.28
C ILE A 135 12.86 -12.96 -7.38
N LEU A 136 13.51 -11.93 -6.82
CA LEU A 136 12.86 -10.93 -5.96
C LEU A 136 12.22 -9.76 -6.72
N ALA A 137 12.52 -9.59 -8.02
CA ALA A 137 12.05 -8.48 -8.84
C ALA A 137 11.96 -8.91 -10.32
N PRO A 138 10.85 -9.54 -10.75
CA PRO A 138 10.68 -10.00 -12.14
C PRO A 138 10.54 -8.81 -13.10
N SER A 139 11.11 -8.86 -14.30
CA SER A 139 10.99 -7.75 -15.25
C SER A 139 9.57 -7.60 -15.82
N VAL A 140 9.33 -6.49 -16.54
CA VAL A 140 8.11 -6.24 -17.33
C VAL A 140 7.81 -7.42 -18.25
N ALA A 141 8.83 -8.00 -18.89
CA ALA A 141 8.68 -9.17 -19.75
C ALA A 141 8.16 -10.39 -18.99
N SER A 142 8.75 -10.70 -17.82
CA SER A 142 8.30 -11.85 -17.02
C SER A 142 6.87 -11.68 -16.48
N ILE A 143 6.45 -10.45 -16.18
CA ILE A 143 5.08 -10.17 -15.72
C ILE A 143 4.09 -10.40 -16.86
N TRP A 144 4.37 -9.84 -18.04
CA TRP A 144 3.53 -10.05 -19.22
C TRP A 144 3.46 -11.52 -19.62
N ASP A 145 4.58 -12.25 -19.58
CA ASP A 145 4.61 -13.67 -19.90
C ASP A 145 3.67 -14.48 -18.98
N LYS A 146 3.76 -14.25 -17.66
CA LYS A 146 2.88 -14.90 -16.68
C LYS A 146 1.42 -14.52 -16.88
N LEU A 147 1.15 -13.23 -17.03
CA LEU A 147 -0.20 -12.70 -17.21
C LEU A 147 -0.89 -13.33 -18.44
N GLN A 148 -0.20 -13.37 -19.58
CA GLN A 148 -0.74 -13.90 -20.82
C GLN A 148 -0.99 -15.41 -20.77
N VAL A 149 -0.09 -16.17 -20.12
CA VAL A 149 -0.27 -17.61 -19.94
C VAL A 149 -1.40 -17.94 -18.96
N GLU A 150 -1.47 -17.23 -17.82
CA GLU A 150 -2.45 -17.49 -16.78
C GLU A 150 -3.86 -17.04 -17.18
N LEU A 151 -3.97 -15.89 -17.86
CA LEU A 151 -5.25 -15.34 -18.32
C LEU A 151 -5.62 -15.79 -19.75
N GLN A 152 -4.75 -16.55 -20.42
CA GLN A 152 -4.96 -17.03 -21.79
C GLN A 152 -5.36 -15.90 -22.76
N CYS A 153 -4.55 -14.85 -22.78
CA CYS A 153 -4.82 -13.62 -23.50
C CYS A 153 -3.56 -13.10 -24.21
N CYS A 154 -3.71 -12.24 -25.22
CA CYS A 154 -2.58 -11.64 -25.91
C CYS A 154 -2.80 -10.14 -26.16
N GLY A 155 -1.80 -9.35 -25.76
CA GLY A 155 -1.82 -7.88 -25.85
C GLY A 155 -2.88 -7.22 -24.96
N VAL A 156 -2.95 -5.88 -24.97
CA VAL A 156 -3.85 -5.15 -24.07
C VAL A 156 -5.27 -5.12 -24.64
N SER A 157 -5.42 -4.70 -25.89
CA SER A 157 -6.66 -4.73 -26.66
C SER A 157 -6.62 -5.80 -27.75
N SER A 158 -5.44 -6.09 -28.30
CA SER A 158 -5.25 -7.09 -29.36
C SER A 158 -3.81 -7.57 -29.38
N TYR A 159 -3.54 -8.73 -29.99
CA TYR A 159 -2.18 -9.21 -30.25
C TYR A 159 -1.35 -8.22 -31.09
N GLU A 160 -2.00 -7.38 -31.89
CA GLU A 160 -1.36 -6.34 -32.69
C GLU A 160 -0.66 -5.26 -31.84
N ASP A 161 -1.00 -5.12 -30.56
CA ASP A 161 -0.31 -4.19 -29.65
C ASP A 161 1.18 -4.53 -29.46
N TRP A 162 1.60 -5.72 -29.90
CA TRP A 162 3.01 -6.15 -29.91
C TRP A 162 3.76 -5.82 -31.18
N TYR A 163 3.09 -5.36 -32.23
CA TYR A 163 3.74 -5.04 -33.50
C TYR A 163 4.45 -3.69 -33.41
N ASP A 164 5.65 -3.61 -33.98
CA ASP A 164 6.44 -2.38 -34.06
C ASP A 164 6.73 -1.70 -32.70
N ILE A 165 6.97 -2.52 -31.66
CA ILE A 165 7.38 -2.01 -30.35
C ILE A 165 8.89 -1.75 -30.29
N SER A 166 9.33 -0.96 -29.30
CA SER A 166 10.75 -0.59 -29.13
C SER A 166 11.69 -1.78 -28.98
N ALA A 167 11.19 -2.94 -28.56
CA ALA A 167 11.96 -4.18 -28.42
C ALA A 167 12.28 -4.88 -29.75
N TRP A 168 11.48 -4.66 -30.80
CA TRP A 168 11.66 -5.20 -32.16
C TRP A 168 11.07 -4.23 -33.20
N PRO A 169 11.73 -3.11 -33.48
CA PRO A 169 11.20 -2.09 -34.38
C PRO A 169 11.04 -2.63 -35.80
N GLY A 170 9.93 -2.29 -36.46
CA GLY A 170 9.58 -2.72 -37.82
C GLY A 170 9.12 -4.18 -37.94
N GLU A 171 9.11 -4.94 -36.85
CA GLU A 171 8.78 -6.36 -36.84
C GLU A 171 7.35 -6.59 -36.34
N ARG A 172 6.64 -7.55 -36.97
CA ARG A 172 5.32 -8.02 -36.55
C ARG A 172 5.45 -9.26 -35.69
N TRP A 173 6.09 -9.12 -34.52
CA TRP A 173 6.33 -10.24 -33.62
C TRP A 173 5.46 -10.15 -32.36
N VAL A 174 5.14 -11.30 -31.78
CA VAL A 174 4.51 -11.40 -30.46
C VAL A 174 5.40 -12.18 -29.47
N PRO A 175 5.27 -11.95 -28.15
CA PRO A 175 5.91 -12.77 -27.13
C PRO A 175 5.53 -14.25 -27.22
N ARG A 176 6.39 -15.16 -26.74
CA ARG A 176 6.08 -16.60 -26.74
C ARG A 176 4.85 -16.96 -25.91
N SER A 177 4.60 -16.22 -24.83
CA SER A 177 3.44 -16.37 -23.96
C SER A 177 2.10 -16.10 -24.65
N CYS A 178 2.09 -15.38 -25.77
CA CYS A 178 0.91 -15.20 -26.61
C CYS A 178 0.52 -16.44 -27.42
N CYS A 179 1.45 -17.39 -27.62
CA CYS A 179 1.19 -18.58 -28.42
C CYS A 179 0.43 -19.64 -27.61
N ARG A 180 -0.54 -20.29 -28.25
CA ARG A 180 -1.30 -21.38 -27.61
C ARG A 180 -0.41 -22.60 -27.38
N PRO A 181 -0.57 -23.35 -26.27
CA PRO A 181 0.27 -24.51 -25.95
C PRO A 181 0.30 -25.60 -27.03
N ARG A 182 -0.76 -25.76 -27.82
CA ARG A 182 -0.82 -26.70 -28.95
C ARG A 182 0.20 -26.42 -30.07
N TYR A 183 0.75 -25.20 -30.12
CA TYR A 183 1.64 -24.75 -31.19
C TYR A 183 2.96 -24.15 -30.63
N GLY A 184 3.18 -24.25 -29.32
CA GLY A 184 4.31 -23.60 -28.63
C GLY A 184 5.67 -24.28 -28.83
N SER A 185 5.72 -25.49 -29.38
CA SER A 185 6.91 -26.16 -29.91
C SER A 185 6.50 -27.56 -30.38
N VAL A 186 5.92 -27.64 -31.56
CA VAL A 186 5.72 -28.93 -32.20
C VAL A 186 6.88 -29.15 -33.15
N TYR A 187 7.95 -29.77 -32.65
CA TYR A 187 8.79 -30.63 -33.49
C TYR A 187 8.02 -31.94 -33.67
N THR A 188 6.99 -31.97 -34.52
CA THR A 188 6.44 -33.25 -34.98
C THR A 188 7.35 -33.76 -36.07
N GLU A 189 8.33 -34.59 -35.70
CA GLU A 189 8.68 -35.68 -36.59
C GLU A 189 7.47 -36.63 -36.64
N GLY A 190 6.79 -36.70 -37.78
CA GLY A 190 5.98 -37.89 -38.12
C GLY A 190 4.45 -37.80 -38.11
N SER A 191 3.81 -36.63 -38.27
CA SER A 191 2.37 -36.59 -38.60
C SER A 191 2.16 -35.79 -39.89
N GLY A 192 1.78 -36.48 -40.97
CA GLY A 192 1.57 -35.95 -42.31
C GLY A 192 0.28 -35.14 -42.48
N ASP A 193 0.07 -34.14 -41.62
CA ASP A 193 -0.86 -33.04 -41.89
C ASP A 193 -0.01 -31.77 -42.09
N ASP A 194 -0.04 -31.22 -43.30
CA ASP A 194 0.69 -30.02 -43.74
C ASP A 194 0.15 -28.73 -43.10
N LEU A 195 0.15 -28.63 -41.77
CA LEU A 195 -0.15 -27.39 -41.06
C LEU A 195 0.98 -27.00 -40.08
N ALA A 196 1.86 -26.12 -40.58
CA ALA A 196 2.63 -25.12 -39.85
C ALA A 196 3.71 -25.61 -38.85
N GLY A 197 4.82 -26.12 -39.37
CA GLY A 197 6.13 -26.11 -38.69
C GLY A 197 6.77 -24.70 -38.66
N GLY A 198 6.03 -23.68 -38.24
CA GLY A 198 6.45 -22.27 -38.22
C GLY A 198 6.51 -21.69 -36.80
N ASP A 199 7.40 -20.74 -36.56
CA ASP A 199 7.45 -19.98 -35.29
C ASP A 199 6.17 -19.14 -35.15
N CYS A 200 5.26 -19.56 -34.25
CA CYS A 200 3.98 -18.89 -33.98
C CYS A 200 4.12 -17.37 -33.76
N ARG A 201 5.27 -16.92 -33.25
CA ARG A 201 5.55 -15.52 -33.01
C ARG A 201 5.60 -14.66 -34.27
N LYS A 202 5.95 -15.28 -35.40
CA LYS A 202 6.22 -14.61 -36.68
C LYS A 202 5.28 -15.04 -37.81
N SER A 203 4.48 -16.08 -37.58
CA SER A 203 3.60 -16.66 -38.60
C SER A 203 2.56 -15.68 -39.12
N GLY A 204 2.19 -14.66 -38.33
CA GLY A 204 1.11 -13.73 -38.67
C GLY A 204 -0.28 -14.37 -38.71
N ASP A 205 -0.39 -15.65 -38.32
CA ASP A 205 -1.64 -16.40 -38.27
C ASP A 205 -2.30 -16.25 -36.87
N PRO A 206 -3.46 -15.57 -36.77
CA PRO A 206 -4.15 -15.37 -35.50
C PRO A 206 -4.62 -16.67 -34.84
N SER A 207 -4.77 -17.77 -35.59
CA SER A 207 -5.25 -19.06 -35.07
C SER A 207 -4.29 -19.69 -34.07
N LEU A 208 -2.99 -19.33 -34.15
CA LEU A 208 -1.92 -19.81 -33.29
C LEU A 208 -1.83 -19.04 -31.96
N LEU A 209 -2.51 -17.89 -31.85
CA LEU A 209 -2.42 -16.94 -30.74
C LEU A 209 -3.64 -17.00 -29.81
N TRP A 210 -3.49 -16.53 -28.56
CA TRP A 210 -4.66 -16.25 -27.73
C TRP A 210 -5.56 -15.20 -28.38
N ASP A 211 -6.86 -15.48 -28.41
CA ASP A 211 -7.88 -14.67 -29.08
C ASP A 211 -8.45 -13.56 -28.18
N LYS A 212 -8.27 -13.69 -26.86
CA LYS A 212 -8.77 -12.74 -25.88
C LYS A 212 -7.78 -11.61 -25.63
N SER A 213 -8.32 -10.41 -25.40
CA SER A 213 -7.52 -9.25 -24.98
C SER A 213 -7.29 -9.25 -23.46
N CYS A 214 -6.04 -9.02 -23.02
CA CYS A 214 -5.72 -9.02 -21.60
C CYS A 214 -6.36 -7.84 -20.86
N GLY A 215 -6.51 -6.69 -21.52
CA GLY A 215 -7.12 -5.49 -20.96
C GLY A 215 -8.60 -5.68 -20.64
N GLN A 216 -9.38 -6.32 -21.52
CA GLN A 216 -10.79 -6.62 -21.22
C GLN A 216 -10.93 -7.63 -20.09
N ILE A 217 -10.08 -8.68 -20.07
CA ILE A 217 -10.07 -9.65 -18.97
C ILE A 217 -9.70 -8.96 -17.65
N LEU A 218 -8.67 -8.09 -17.65
CA LEU A 218 -8.26 -7.31 -16.48
C LEU A 218 -9.40 -6.41 -15.99
N GLN A 219 -10.11 -5.73 -16.89
CA GLN A 219 -11.27 -4.91 -16.53
C GLN A 219 -12.40 -5.75 -15.93
N MET A 220 -12.72 -6.90 -16.53
CA MET A 220 -13.73 -7.82 -16.01
C MET A 220 -13.33 -8.39 -14.65
N TRP A 221 -12.07 -8.79 -14.50
CA TRP A 221 -11.51 -9.28 -13.25
C TRP A 221 -11.55 -8.19 -12.17
N PHE A 222 -11.19 -6.95 -12.50
CA PHE A 222 -11.26 -5.81 -11.59
C PHE A 222 -12.69 -5.55 -11.11
N ILE A 223 -13.68 -5.56 -12.02
CA ILE A 223 -15.10 -5.38 -11.66
C ILE A 223 -15.59 -6.54 -10.79
N GLN A 224 -15.22 -7.78 -11.13
CA GLN A 224 -15.60 -8.96 -10.35
C GLN A 224 -14.98 -8.96 -8.95
N ARG A 225 -13.72 -8.53 -8.83
CA ARG A 225 -12.97 -8.48 -7.56
C ARG A 225 -13.11 -7.16 -6.81
N LEU A 226 -13.94 -6.24 -7.29
CA LEU A 226 -14.18 -4.94 -6.62
C LEU A 226 -14.65 -5.11 -5.17
N HIS A 227 -15.34 -6.21 -4.86
CA HIS A 227 -15.71 -6.57 -3.49
C HIS A 227 -14.48 -6.76 -2.57
N VAL A 228 -13.36 -7.29 -3.07
CA VAL A 228 -12.13 -7.45 -2.28
C VAL A 228 -11.56 -6.10 -1.89
N VAL A 229 -11.50 -5.16 -2.84
CA VAL A 229 -11.06 -3.77 -2.59
C VAL A 229 -11.98 -3.10 -1.55
N GLY A 230 -13.30 -3.31 -1.69
CA GLY A 230 -14.28 -2.82 -0.71
C GLY A 230 -14.07 -3.38 0.69
N ILE A 231 -13.80 -4.68 0.83
CA ILE A 231 -13.51 -5.34 2.12
C ILE A 231 -12.23 -4.77 2.74
N VAL A 232 -11.16 -4.65 1.95
CA VAL A 232 -9.88 -4.08 2.42
C VAL A 232 -10.09 -2.63 2.91
N GLY A 233 -10.79 -1.81 2.13
CA GLY A 233 -11.12 -0.43 2.52
C GLY A 233 -11.95 -0.35 3.81
N LEU A 234 -12.93 -1.25 3.99
CA LEU A 234 -13.73 -1.32 5.20
C LEU A 234 -12.89 -1.70 6.44
N VAL A 235 -11.96 -2.65 6.29
CA VAL A 235 -11.02 -3.02 7.36
C VAL A 235 -10.14 -1.84 7.74
N ILE A 236 -9.60 -1.11 6.75
CA ILE A 236 -8.79 0.09 7.00
C ILE A 236 -9.60 1.15 7.76
N ALA A 237 -10.83 1.44 7.32
CA ALA A 237 -11.72 2.39 7.99
C ALA A 237 -12.02 1.99 9.44
N PHE A 238 -12.22 0.69 9.71
CA PHE A 238 -12.41 0.19 11.07
C PHE A 238 -11.16 0.38 11.95
N LEU A 239 -9.98 0.08 11.42
CA LEU A 239 -8.71 0.28 12.12
C LEU A 239 -8.46 1.77 12.43
N GLN A 240 -8.79 2.67 11.50
CA GLN A 240 -8.71 4.11 11.72
C GLN A 240 -9.67 4.57 12.81
N LEU A 241 -10.94 4.11 12.79
CA LEU A 241 -11.91 4.43 13.82
C LEU A 241 -11.45 3.96 15.21
N PHE A 242 -10.91 2.74 15.30
CA PHE A 242 -10.32 2.22 16.52
C PHE A 242 -9.15 3.10 17.01
N GLY A 243 -8.28 3.55 16.09
CA GLY A 243 -7.18 4.47 16.39
C GLY A 243 -7.67 5.83 16.92
N LEU A 244 -8.71 6.40 16.30
CA LEU A 244 -9.30 7.68 16.70
C LEU A 244 -9.92 7.60 18.11
N ILE A 245 -10.73 6.56 18.37
CA ILE A 245 -11.36 6.32 19.67
C ILE A 245 -10.28 6.13 20.74
N SER A 246 -9.30 5.26 20.47
CA SER A 246 -8.22 4.97 21.42
C SER A 246 -7.37 6.21 21.73
N SER A 247 -7.00 6.99 20.71
CA SER A 247 -6.26 8.24 20.89
C SER A 247 -7.03 9.23 21.76
N MET A 248 -8.33 9.40 21.52
CA MET A 248 -9.19 10.28 22.31
C MET A 248 -9.34 9.83 23.76
N LEU A 249 -9.52 8.53 24.01
CA LEU A 249 -9.57 7.99 25.37
C LEU A 249 -8.25 8.22 26.13
N ILE A 250 -7.11 8.00 25.47
CA ILE A 250 -5.78 8.25 26.06
C ILE A 250 -5.61 9.75 26.31
N PHE A 251 -5.94 10.61 25.35
CA PHE A 251 -5.87 12.07 25.48
C PHE A 251 -6.68 12.59 26.67
N CYS A 252 -7.94 12.16 26.81
CA CYS A 252 -8.81 12.52 27.93
C CYS A 252 -8.25 12.03 29.27
N THR A 253 -7.68 10.83 29.31
CA THR A 253 -7.10 10.29 30.54
C THR A 253 -5.82 11.02 30.96
N VAL A 254 -4.93 11.34 30.01
CA VAL A 254 -3.76 12.20 30.24
C VAL A 254 -4.20 13.62 30.65
N LYS A 255 -5.36 14.09 30.17
CA LYS A 255 -6.00 15.33 30.62
C LYS A 255 -6.36 15.30 32.09
N HIS A 256 -7.06 14.26 32.49
CA HIS A 256 -7.49 14.06 33.86
C HIS A 256 -6.29 13.92 34.81
N LYS A 257 -5.29 13.07 34.50
CA LYS A 257 -4.09 12.88 35.33
C LYS A 257 -3.33 14.19 35.60
N ARG A 258 -3.07 15.00 34.57
CA ARG A 258 -2.40 16.31 34.76
C ARG A 258 -3.24 17.29 35.58
N LYS A 259 -4.57 17.31 35.41
CA LYS A 259 -5.46 18.20 36.21
C LYS A 259 -5.44 17.79 37.68
N SER A 260 -5.63 16.48 37.96
CA SER A 260 -5.58 15.93 39.32
C SER A 260 -4.22 16.17 40.00
N SER A 261 -3.10 15.99 39.28
CA SER A 261 -1.75 16.29 39.81
C SER A 261 -1.55 17.77 40.16
N LYS A 262 -2.06 18.70 39.35
CA LYS A 262 -2.04 20.14 39.68
C LYS A 262 -2.90 20.46 40.90
N THR A 263 -4.09 19.86 41.01
CA THR A 263 -4.96 20.03 42.18
C THR A 263 -4.29 19.50 43.46
N TYR A 264 -3.64 18.33 43.42
CA TYR A 264 -2.90 17.78 44.56
C TYR A 264 -1.76 18.70 45.00
N LYS A 265 -0.95 19.22 44.06
CA LYS A 265 0.11 20.19 44.37
C LYS A 265 -0.42 21.49 44.99
N SER A 266 -1.64 21.91 44.64
CA SER A 266 -2.28 23.09 45.23
C SER A 266 -2.85 22.86 46.63
N TYR A 267 -3.20 21.61 46.98
CA TYR A 267 -3.79 21.26 48.28
C TYR A 267 -2.76 20.79 49.31
N SER A 268 -1.53 20.47 48.88
CA SER A 268 -0.38 20.26 49.77
C SER A 268 -0.22 21.49 50.67
N PRO A 269 -0.56 21.41 51.98
CA PRO A 269 -0.32 22.52 52.89
C PRO A 269 1.20 22.74 52.91
N SER A 270 1.64 23.97 52.67
CA SER A 270 2.99 24.37 53.06
C SER A 270 3.09 24.11 54.55
N VAL A 271 3.83 23.07 54.95
CA VAL A 271 4.25 22.88 56.33
C VAL A 271 5.13 24.09 56.65
N ASP A 272 4.50 25.09 57.26
CA ASP A 272 5.18 26.28 57.73
C ASP A 272 6.04 25.85 58.92
N THR A 273 7.33 25.63 58.66
CA THR A 273 8.29 25.12 59.65
C THR A 273 8.65 26.19 60.71
N THR A 274 7.82 27.22 60.88
CA THR A 274 8.08 28.38 61.75
C THR A 274 7.37 28.31 63.12
N LEU A 275 6.51 27.31 63.36
CA LEU A 275 5.80 27.12 64.64
C LEU A 275 6.32 25.90 65.42
N ASN A 276 7.62 25.88 65.76
CA ASN A 276 8.09 25.01 66.85
C ASN A 276 9.43 25.46 67.47
N ARG A 277 9.52 26.74 67.87
CA ARG A 277 10.67 27.23 68.65
C ARG A 277 10.30 28.10 69.86
N ASN A 278 9.11 27.96 70.44
CA ASN A 278 8.73 28.71 71.66
C ASN A 278 7.79 27.93 72.59
N SER A 279 8.27 26.80 73.13
CA SER A 279 7.59 26.11 74.23
C SER A 279 8.56 25.24 75.03
N THR A 280 9.61 25.86 75.58
CA THR A 280 10.31 25.34 76.75
C THR A 280 10.03 26.22 77.95
N GLY A 281 9.18 25.72 78.84
CA GLY A 281 9.30 25.85 80.30
C GLY A 281 9.01 27.22 80.92
N THR A 282 7.80 27.37 81.45
CA THR A 282 7.59 28.14 82.70
C THR A 282 6.78 27.31 83.68
N TYR A 283 7.27 27.30 84.93
CA TYR A 283 6.58 27.31 86.22
C TYR A 283 7.13 26.29 87.22
N LEU A 284 7.71 26.82 88.31
CA LEU A 284 7.33 26.55 89.69
C LEU A 284 8.01 27.62 90.58
N ASP A 285 7.22 28.59 91.03
CA ASP A 285 7.43 29.34 92.28
C ASP A 285 6.57 28.64 93.36
N ASP A 286 7.02 28.77 94.60
CA ASP A 286 6.62 28.15 95.89
C ASP A 286 7.31 26.82 96.28
#